data_AF-V9V3P0-F1
#
_entry.id   AF-V9V3P0-F1
#
_cell.length_a   1.000
_cell.length_b   1.000
_cell.length_c   1.000
_cell.angle_alpha   90.00
_cell.angle_beta   90.00
_cell.angle_gamma   90.00
#
_symmetry.space_group_name_H-M   'P 1'
#
loop_
_entity.id
_entity.type
_entity.pdbx_description
1 polymer ?
#
loop_
_entity_poly.entity_id
_entity_poly.type
_entity_poly.pdbx_seq_one_letter_code
_entity_poly.pdbx_strand_id
1 'polypeptide(L)'
;MRRMRVGFAGLLLPLLAACNGHKVERVVVYENNVHHWRIEHVVAQNWPVGPRQYYEVFLKDRLLILPANVFNDERDISEFVAAGGFDISNWRNDTVIVAFENVQKREGGNEHFIRSLMITPEYKEGEVILTDMATHMQIVVQRVEPVGEGK
;
A
#
# COMPACT_ATOMS: atom_id res chain seq x y z
N MET A 1 3.89 -21.78 -59.73
CA MET A 1 3.35 -20.60 -59.03
C MET A 1 3.10 -20.97 -57.56
N ARG A 2 3.85 -20.38 -56.62
CA ARG A 2 3.83 -20.70 -55.19
C ARG A 2 3.09 -19.56 -54.47
N ARG A 3 1.86 -19.78 -53.99
CA ARG A 3 1.07 -18.77 -53.26
C ARG A 3 1.34 -18.86 -51.75
N MET A 4 1.78 -17.74 -51.18
CA MET A 4 1.98 -17.47 -49.76
C MET A 4 0.72 -17.81 -48.95
N ARG A 5 0.87 -18.63 -47.91
CA ARG A 5 -0.02 -18.67 -46.75
C ARG A 5 0.71 -17.97 -45.61
N VAL A 6 0.51 -16.66 -45.49
CA VAL A 6 0.91 -15.89 -44.31
C VAL A 6 -0.28 -15.02 -43.98
N GLY A 7 -1.00 -15.34 -42.90
CA GLY A 7 -2.16 -14.57 -42.51
C GLY A 7 -3.00 -15.34 -41.53
N PHE A 8 -2.50 -15.47 -40.29
CA PHE A 8 -3.32 -15.61 -39.08
C PHE A 8 -2.44 -15.61 -37.81
N ALA A 9 -1.15 -15.92 -37.91
CA ALA A 9 -0.22 -15.93 -36.77
C ALA A 9 0.15 -14.53 -36.23
N GLY A 10 -0.06 -13.45 -36.99
CA GLY A 10 0.31 -12.09 -36.59
C GLY A 10 -0.67 -11.38 -35.63
N LEU A 11 -1.91 -11.88 -35.51
CA LEU A 11 -2.96 -11.23 -34.72
C LEU A 11 -2.99 -11.68 -33.24
N LEU A 12 -2.23 -12.72 -32.87
CA LEU A 12 -2.17 -13.24 -31.49
C LEU A 12 -0.97 -12.74 -30.68
N LEU A 13 0.05 -12.19 -31.34
CA LEU A 13 1.24 -11.63 -30.68
C LEU A 13 0.97 -10.40 -29.79
N PRO A 14 0.05 -9.46 -30.12
CA PRO A 14 -0.24 -8.33 -29.23
C PRO A 14 -1.00 -8.75 -27.97
N LEU A 15 -1.78 -9.84 -28.02
CA LEU A 15 -2.53 -10.37 -26.88
C LEU A 15 -1.60 -11.04 -25.86
N LEU A 16 -0.51 -11.66 -26.31
CA LEU A 16 0.52 -12.22 -25.43
C LEU A 16 1.45 -11.15 -24.84
N ALA A 17 1.66 -10.03 -25.53
CA ALA A 17 2.41 -8.89 -25.00
C ALA A 17 1.67 -8.18 -23.84
N ALA A 18 0.33 -8.20 -23.83
CA ALA A 18 -0.48 -7.65 -22.75
C ALA A 18 -0.38 -8.46 -21.43
N CYS A 19 0.07 -9.72 -21.48
CA CYS A 19 0.30 -10.54 -20.30
C CYS A 19 1.69 -10.34 -19.67
N ASN A 20 2.56 -9.51 -20.26
CA ASN A 20 4.00 -9.54 -20.03
C ASN A 20 4.57 -8.33 -19.27
N GLY A 21 3.83 -7.72 -18.33
CA GLY A 21 4.47 -6.66 -17.55
C GLY A 21 3.62 -5.92 -16.53
N HIS A 22 3.07 -6.60 -15.53
CA HIS A 22 2.90 -5.94 -14.22
C HIS A 22 4.29 -5.84 -13.58
N LYS A 23 5.15 -4.96 -14.12
CA LYS A 23 6.46 -4.69 -13.53
C LYS A 23 6.21 -3.87 -12.27
N VAL A 24 6.59 -4.41 -11.13
CA VAL A 24 6.55 -3.71 -9.85
C VAL A 24 7.99 -3.45 -9.42
N GLU A 25 8.33 -2.19 -9.28
CA GLU A 25 9.61 -1.74 -8.71
C GLU A 25 9.39 -1.36 -7.25
N ARG A 26 10.29 -1.80 -6.36
CA ARG A 26 10.24 -1.51 -4.92
C ARG A 26 11.58 -0.98 -4.46
N VAL A 27 11.57 0.11 -3.72
CA VAL A 27 12.77 0.73 -3.14
C VAL A 27 12.52 0.99 -1.66
N VAL A 28 13.39 0.48 -0.79
CA VAL A 28 13.36 0.83 0.65
C VAL A 28 13.78 2.29 0.79
N VAL A 29 12.88 3.12 1.32
CA VAL A 29 13.11 4.57 1.51
C VAL A 29 13.33 4.94 2.97
N TYR A 30 12.97 4.05 3.89
CA TYR A 30 13.22 4.20 5.31
C TYR A 30 13.30 2.83 5.99
N GLU A 31 14.21 2.70 6.94
CA GLU A 31 14.38 1.50 7.76
C GLU A 31 14.84 1.90 9.17
N ASN A 32 14.17 1.35 10.18
CA ASN A 32 14.55 1.50 11.58
C ASN A 32 14.62 0.11 12.21
N ASN A 33 15.85 -0.32 12.48
CA ASN A 33 16.15 -1.64 13.02
C ASN A 33 15.84 -1.80 14.52
N VAL A 34 15.61 -0.70 15.25
CA VAL A 34 15.29 -0.74 16.68
C VAL A 34 13.81 -1.08 16.89
N HIS A 35 12.94 -0.46 16.11
CA HIS A 35 11.48 -0.66 16.19
C HIS A 35 10.93 -1.49 15.02
N HIS A 36 11.82 -2.01 14.18
CA HIS A 36 11.53 -2.87 13.04
C HIS A 36 10.51 -2.28 12.05
N TRP A 37 10.61 -0.98 11.81
CA TRP A 37 9.86 -0.30 10.77
C TRP A 37 10.63 -0.34 9.45
N ARG A 38 9.94 -0.61 8.36
CA ARG A 38 10.47 -0.47 7.00
C ARG A 38 9.39 0.16 6.12
N ILE A 39 9.79 1.12 5.29
CA ILE A 39 8.89 1.76 4.33
C ILE A 39 9.48 1.57 2.93
N GLU A 40 8.67 1.05 2.04
CA GLU A 40 9.03 0.85 0.64
C GLU A 40 8.21 1.80 -0.23
N HIS A 41 8.89 2.48 -1.16
CA HIS A 41 8.23 3.15 -2.28
C HIS A 41 8.03 2.13 -3.39
N VAL A 42 6.78 2.01 -3.85
CA VAL A 42 6.37 1.03 -4.85
C VAL A 42 5.89 1.74 -6.10
N VAL A 43 6.40 1.33 -7.26
CA VAL A 43 6.00 1.79 -8.58
C VAL A 43 5.48 0.59 -9.38
N ALA A 44 4.15 0.48 -9.50
CA ALA A 44 3.48 -0.57 -10.24
C ALA A 44 3.10 -0.07 -11.65
N GLN A 45 3.63 -0.72 -12.69
CA GLN A 45 3.32 -0.39 -14.08
C GLN A 45 1.96 -0.97 -14.47
N ASN A 46 0.94 -0.13 -14.60
CA ASN A 46 -0.42 -0.53 -14.97
C ASN A 46 -0.77 -0.03 -16.38
N TRP A 47 -0.28 -0.70 -17.42
CA TRP A 47 -0.65 -0.37 -18.80
C TRP A 47 -2.12 -0.74 -19.09
N PRO A 48 -2.94 0.13 -19.72
CA PRO A 48 -2.61 1.41 -20.35
C PRO A 48 -2.80 2.65 -19.46
N VAL A 49 -3.24 2.48 -18.21
CA VAL A 49 -3.58 3.58 -17.27
C VAL A 49 -2.35 4.41 -16.87
N GLY A 50 -1.16 3.80 -16.89
CA GLY A 50 0.11 4.42 -16.49
C GLY A 50 0.64 3.86 -15.16
N PRO A 51 1.83 4.30 -14.71
CA PRO A 51 2.39 3.83 -13.46
C PRO A 51 1.57 4.33 -12.27
N ARG A 52 1.26 3.42 -11.35
CA ARG A 52 0.71 3.74 -10.03
C ARG A 52 1.84 3.76 -9.02
N GLN A 53 1.88 4.78 -8.16
CA GLN A 53 2.88 4.93 -7.12
C GLN A 53 2.21 5.00 -5.75
N TYR A 54 2.81 4.34 -4.77
CA TYR A 54 2.35 4.32 -3.40
C TYR A 54 3.48 3.87 -2.48
N TYR A 55 3.23 3.88 -1.18
CA TYR A 55 4.13 3.38 -0.16
C TYR A 55 3.50 2.17 0.52
N GLU A 56 4.32 1.15 0.79
CA GLU A 56 3.99 0.05 1.69
C GLU A 56 4.80 0.21 2.97
N VAL A 57 4.13 0.03 4.11
CA VAL A 57 4.76 0.12 5.43
C VAL A 57 4.79 -1.26 6.04
N PHE A 58 5.91 -1.63 6.66
CA PHE A 58 6.11 -2.92 7.29
C PHE A 58 6.51 -2.72 8.75
N LEU A 59 5.93 -3.54 9.62
CA LEU A 59 6.29 -3.65 11.03
C LEU A 59 6.72 -5.09 11.32
N LYS A 60 7.95 -5.29 11.78
CA LYS A 60 8.53 -6.63 12.04
C LYS A 60 8.40 -7.55 10.81
N ASP A 61 8.79 -7.04 9.65
CA ASP A 61 8.72 -7.72 8.34
C ASP A 61 7.31 -8.09 7.84
N ARG A 62 6.26 -7.66 8.55
CA ARG A 62 4.86 -7.85 8.13
C ARG A 62 4.30 -6.58 7.53
N LEU A 63 3.61 -6.72 6.40
CA LEU A 63 2.90 -5.61 5.79
C LEU A 63 1.87 -5.03 6.79
N LEU A 64 1.88 -3.70 6.93
CA LEU A 64 0.91 -2.97 7.71
C LEU A 64 -0.37 -2.83 6.89
N ILE A 65 -1.42 -3.51 7.34
CA ILE A 65 -2.76 -3.41 6.76
C ILE A 65 -3.70 -2.89 7.85
N LEU A 66 -4.25 -1.70 7.62
CA LEU A 66 -5.22 -1.09 8.54
C LEU A 66 -6.63 -1.55 8.16
N PRO A 67 -7.47 -1.91 9.14
CA PRO A 67 -8.79 -2.47 8.86
C PRO A 67 -9.77 -1.38 8.39
N ALA A 68 -10.53 -1.67 7.34
CA ALA A 68 -11.45 -0.74 6.69
C ALA A 68 -12.50 -0.15 7.65
N ASN A 69 -12.99 -1.00 8.56
CA ASN A 69 -14.06 -0.67 9.51
C ASN A 69 -13.71 0.51 10.44
N VAL A 70 -12.43 0.75 10.71
CA VAL A 70 -11.95 1.86 11.54
C VAL A 70 -12.19 3.21 10.86
N PHE A 71 -12.14 3.26 9.53
CA PHE A 71 -12.24 4.50 8.75
C PHE A 71 -13.55 4.62 7.96
N ASN A 72 -14.47 3.68 8.15
CA ASN A 72 -15.65 3.50 7.31
C ASN A 72 -15.27 3.42 5.82
N ASP A 73 -14.17 2.72 5.53
CA ASP A 73 -13.65 2.56 4.17
C ASP A 73 -14.30 1.36 3.45
N GLU A 74 -14.28 1.38 2.12
CA GLU A 74 -14.68 0.23 1.30
C GLU A 74 -13.63 -0.89 1.31
N ARG A 75 -12.37 -0.59 1.64
CA ARG A 75 -11.25 -1.55 1.59
C ARG A 75 -10.30 -1.42 2.77
N ASP A 76 -9.64 -2.53 3.11
CA ASP A 76 -8.50 -2.50 4.01
C ASP A 76 -7.36 -1.69 3.37
N ILE A 77 -6.59 -1.00 4.21
CA ILE A 77 -5.61 -0.01 3.76
C ILE A 77 -4.20 -0.58 3.93
N SER A 78 -3.58 -0.95 2.82
CA SER A 78 -2.17 -1.39 2.75
C SER A 78 -1.29 -0.46 1.91
N GLU A 79 -1.90 0.43 1.12
CA GLU A 79 -1.22 1.33 0.20
C GLU A 79 -1.39 2.78 0.67
N PHE A 80 -0.26 3.46 0.92
CA PHE A 80 -0.24 4.82 1.44
C PHE A 80 0.22 5.80 0.35
N VAL A 81 -0.40 6.98 0.27
CA VAL A 81 0.00 8.04 -0.68
C VAL A 81 1.27 8.77 -0.22
N ALA A 82 1.53 8.75 1.08
CA ALA A 82 2.79 9.21 1.69
C ALA A 82 3.08 8.39 2.94
N ALA A 83 4.36 8.15 3.22
CA ALA A 83 4.80 7.52 4.45
C ALA A 83 6.18 8.07 4.85
N GLY A 84 6.42 8.20 6.15
CA GLY A 84 7.70 8.67 6.68
C GLY A 84 7.92 8.19 8.10
N GLY A 85 9.15 7.87 8.43
CA GLY A 85 9.58 7.59 9.80
C GLY A 85 10.42 8.72 10.38
N PHE A 86 10.70 8.63 11.67
CA PHE A 86 11.59 9.58 12.35
C PHE A 86 13.01 9.02 12.42
N ASP A 87 14.01 9.91 12.39
CA ASP A 87 15.40 9.54 12.63
C ASP A 87 15.57 8.84 13.99
N ILE A 88 16.54 7.93 14.10
CA ILE A 88 16.82 7.17 15.33
C ILE A 88 17.13 8.05 16.54
N SER A 89 17.61 9.28 16.35
CA SER A 89 17.86 10.23 17.44
C SER A 89 16.60 10.96 17.90
N ASN A 90 15.48 10.78 17.21
CA ASN A 90 14.20 11.40 17.56
C ASN A 90 13.55 10.65 18.72
N TRP A 91 12.88 11.38 19.61
CA TRP A 91 12.16 10.79 20.73
C TRP A 91 10.89 10.00 20.31
N ARG A 92 10.39 10.17 19.08
CA ARG A 92 9.31 9.40 18.46
C ARG A 92 9.81 8.41 17.40
N ASN A 93 11.06 7.95 17.50
CA ASN A 93 11.64 7.00 16.54
C ASN A 93 10.93 5.64 16.50
N ASP A 94 10.06 5.36 17.47
CA ASP A 94 9.19 4.19 17.53
C ASP A 94 7.97 4.29 16.60
N THR A 95 7.76 5.43 15.97
CA THR A 95 6.50 5.76 15.31
C THR A 95 6.72 6.07 13.82
N VAL A 96 5.71 5.81 12.99
CA VAL A 96 5.67 6.24 11.59
C VAL A 96 4.48 7.15 11.32
N ILE A 97 4.59 8.01 10.32
CA ILE A 97 3.49 8.82 9.79
C ILE A 97 3.10 8.28 8.43
N VAL A 98 1.81 8.14 8.18
CA VAL A 98 1.26 7.76 6.89
C VAL A 98 0.13 8.69 6.48
N ALA A 99 -0.08 8.84 5.18
CA ALA A 99 -1.29 9.39 4.62
C ALA A 99 -1.87 8.42 3.58
N PHE A 100 -3.18 8.32 3.52
CA PHE A 100 -3.87 7.43 2.58
C PHE A 100 -5.18 8.05 2.09
N GLU A 101 -5.62 7.54 0.94
CA GLU A 101 -6.94 7.80 0.41
C GLU A 101 -7.96 6.95 1.16
N ASN A 102 -8.90 7.60 1.83
CA ASN A 102 -10.05 7.00 2.48
C ASN A 102 -11.28 7.14 1.58
N VAL A 103 -11.82 6.01 1.11
CA VAL A 103 -12.97 5.97 0.21
C VAL A 103 -14.20 5.56 1.00
N GLN A 104 -15.18 6.46 1.11
CA GLN A 104 -16.41 6.21 1.86
C GLN A 104 -17.60 6.16 0.92
N LYS A 105 -18.46 5.16 1.11
CA LYS A 105 -19.74 5.06 0.41
C LYS A 105 -20.77 5.98 1.07
N ARG A 106 -21.35 6.92 0.32
CA ARG A 106 -22.40 7.84 0.80
C ARG A 106 -23.59 7.91 -0.16
N GLU A 107 -24.68 8.54 0.27
CA GLU A 107 -25.84 8.80 -0.57
C GLU A 107 -25.44 9.73 -1.72
N GLY A 108 -25.25 9.17 -2.92
CA GLY A 108 -24.80 9.91 -4.12
C GLY A 108 -23.54 9.34 -4.77
N GLY A 109 -22.85 8.39 -4.15
CA GLY A 109 -21.66 7.73 -4.71
C GLY A 109 -20.53 7.58 -3.70
N ASN A 110 -19.31 7.41 -4.22
CA ASN A 110 -18.11 7.30 -3.40
C ASN A 110 -17.51 8.69 -3.17
N GLU A 111 -17.24 9.01 -1.91
CA GLU A 111 -16.50 10.20 -1.51
C GLU A 111 -15.06 9.83 -1.15
N HIS A 112 -14.11 10.65 -1.59
CA HIS A 112 -12.68 10.43 -1.42
C HIS A 112 -12.09 11.47 -0.47
N PHE A 113 -11.48 11.01 0.61
CA PHE A 113 -10.80 11.84 1.61
C PHE A 113 -9.33 11.48 1.67
N ILE A 114 -8.48 12.43 2.06
CA ILE A 114 -7.11 12.13 2.48
C ILE A 114 -7.05 12.19 3.99
N ARG A 115 -6.62 11.10 4.63
CA ARG A 115 -6.38 11.04 6.07
C ARG A 115 -4.89 10.90 6.33
N SER A 116 -4.44 11.43 7.47
CA SER A 116 -3.08 11.29 7.95
C SER A 116 -3.08 10.74 9.37
N LEU A 117 -2.24 9.74 9.59
CA LEU A 117 -2.12 9.03 10.86
C LEU A 117 -0.67 9.00 11.30
N MET A 118 -0.52 9.05 12.62
CA MET A 118 0.69 8.63 13.29
C MET A 118 0.44 7.25 13.89
N ILE A 119 1.35 6.30 13.66
CA ILE A 119 1.18 4.89 13.99
C ILE A 119 2.33 4.43 14.89
N THR A 120 1.98 4.01 16.10
CA THR A 120 2.92 3.56 17.13
C THR A 120 2.66 2.07 17.40
N PRO A 121 3.69 1.22 17.49
CA PRO A 121 3.52 -0.20 17.75
C PRO A 121 3.08 -0.41 19.21
N GLU A 122 2.21 -1.38 19.44
CA GLU A 122 1.86 -1.83 20.79
C GLU A 122 2.76 -2.97 21.28
N TYR A 123 2.75 -3.20 22.60
CA TYR A 123 3.43 -4.36 23.18
C TYR A 123 2.78 -5.68 22.77
N LYS A 124 1.47 -5.66 22.53
CA LYS A 124 0.72 -6.83 22.09
C LYS A 124 0.92 -7.06 20.60
N GLU A 125 1.29 -8.29 20.25
CA GLU A 125 1.58 -8.66 18.87
C GLU A 125 0.36 -8.44 17.96
N GLY A 126 0.61 -7.79 16.83
CA GLY A 126 -0.44 -7.50 15.83
C GLY A 126 -1.25 -6.24 16.10
N GLU A 127 -1.10 -5.58 17.25
CA GLU A 127 -1.78 -4.32 17.56
C GLU A 127 -0.90 -3.10 17.28
N VAL A 128 -1.56 -1.99 16.93
CA VAL A 128 -0.93 -0.66 16.79
C VAL A 128 -1.86 0.41 17.34
N ILE A 129 -1.28 1.48 17.90
CA ILE A 129 -2.01 2.71 18.20
C ILE A 129 -2.05 3.55 16.93
N LEU A 130 -3.26 3.96 16.54
CA LEU A 130 -3.47 4.96 15.50
C LEU A 130 -3.82 6.29 16.16
N THR A 131 -3.06 7.32 15.84
CA THR A 131 -3.35 8.70 16.21
C THR A 131 -3.72 9.49 14.96
N ASP A 132 -4.96 9.95 14.88
CA ASP A 132 -5.41 10.84 13.81
C ASP A 132 -4.72 12.21 13.96
N MET A 133 -3.99 12.64 12.94
CA MET A 133 -3.16 13.84 13.04
C MET A 133 -3.96 15.15 12.96
N ALA A 134 -5.20 15.11 12.49
CA ALA A 134 -6.06 16.29 12.42
C ALA A 134 -6.81 16.50 13.75
N THR A 135 -7.28 15.42 14.35
CA THR A 135 -8.15 15.45 15.54
C THR A 135 -7.43 15.09 16.84
N HIS A 136 -6.23 14.51 16.75
CA HIS A 136 -5.47 13.94 17.88
C HIS A 136 -6.18 12.76 18.59
N MET A 137 -7.25 12.22 18.00
CA MET A 137 -7.92 11.04 18.54
C MET A 137 -7.02 9.81 18.42
N GLN A 138 -7.02 8.97 19.46
CA GLN A 138 -6.23 7.74 19.50
C GLN A 138 -7.12 6.52 19.67
N ILE A 139 -6.80 5.46 18.93
CA ILE A 139 -7.44 4.16 19.04
C ILE A 139 -6.40 3.05 18.90
N VAL A 140 -6.62 1.93 19.58
CA VAL A 140 -5.84 0.71 19.37
C VAL A 140 -6.58 -0.16 18.35
N VAL A 141 -5.85 -0.66 17.36
CA VAL A 141 -6.43 -1.53 16.33
C VAL A 141 -5.61 -2.80 16.17
N GLN A 142 -6.30 -3.89 15.87
CA GLN A 142 -5.68 -5.11 15.38
C GLN A 142 -5.39 -4.94 13.88
N ARG A 143 -4.13 -5.14 13.47
CA ARG A 143 -3.75 -5.16 12.06
C ARG A 143 -4.38 -6.36 11.37
N VAL A 144 -4.73 -6.18 10.11
CA VAL A 144 -5.16 -7.29 9.25
C VAL A 144 -3.92 -8.07 8.82
N GLU A 145 -3.97 -9.39 8.90
CA GLU A 145 -2.89 -10.22 8.38
C GLU A 145 -2.98 -10.31 6.86
N PRO A 146 -1.87 -10.18 6.12
CA PRO A 146 -1.88 -10.38 4.68
C PRO A 146 -2.37 -11.80 4.38
N VAL A 147 -3.41 -11.91 3.55
CA VAL A 147 -3.82 -13.20 2.99
C VAL A 147 -2.65 -13.68 2.15
N GLY A 148 -1.96 -14.74 2.60
CA GLY A 148 -0.74 -15.19 1.95
C GLY A 148 -0.96 -15.35 0.46
N GLU A 149 -0.22 -14.57 -0.34
CA GLU A 149 -0.04 -14.90 -1.74
C GLU A 149 0.65 -16.27 -1.74
N GLY A 150 -0.10 -17.30 -2.12
CA GLY A 150 0.43 -18.65 -2.27
C GLY A 150 1.67 -18.57 -3.14
N LYS A 151 2.79 -19.07 -2.59
CA LYS A 151 4.02 -19.30 -3.36
C LYS A 151 3.74 -20.14 -4.60
#